data_AF-A0AAJ2X5U1-F1
#
_entry.id   AF-A0AAJ2X5U1-F1
#
_cell.length_a   1.000
_cell.length_b   1.000
_cell.length_c   1.000
_cell.angle_alpha   90.00
_cell.angle_beta   90.00
_cell.angle_gamma   90.00
#
_symmetry.space_group_name_H-M   'P 1'
#
loop_
_entity.id
_entity.type
_entity.pdbx_description
1 polymer ?
#
loop_
_entity_poly.entity_id
_entity_poly.type
_entity_poly.pdbx_seq_one_letter_code
_entity_poly.pdbx_strand_id
1 'polypeptide(L)'
;MSKKRLKTLRTNAFHAQSGRCYYCCRPMWLSSPDELGLRPRSARPYQCTAEHLVAQQDGGKDVADNIVAACRLCNLRRHKLITSAPAAEVYLAKVRRRVAKGKWHPPGFLRAVSTSPSLGTRR
;
A
#
# COMPACT_ATOMS: atom_id res chain seq x y z
N MET A 1 -20.41 10.40 -2.00
CA MET A 1 -19.07 10.65 -1.42
C MET A 1 -18.30 11.68 -2.24
N SER A 2 -17.68 12.68 -1.61
CA SER A 2 -16.77 13.59 -2.34
C SER A 2 -15.39 12.96 -2.48
N LYS A 3 -14.88 12.90 -3.71
CA LYS A 3 -13.50 12.45 -4.04
C LYS A 3 -12.44 13.17 -3.17
N LYS A 4 -12.73 14.39 -2.71
CA LYS A 4 -11.85 15.18 -1.84
C LYS A 4 -11.60 14.52 -0.48
N ARG A 5 -12.65 14.00 0.17
CA ARG A 5 -12.52 13.37 1.50
C ARG A 5 -11.66 12.10 1.44
N LEU A 6 -11.92 11.22 0.47
CA LEU A 6 -11.15 9.99 0.30
C LEU A 6 -9.68 10.28 -0.04
N LYS A 7 -9.41 11.34 -0.82
CA LYS A 7 -8.04 11.80 -1.10
C LYS A 7 -7.33 12.23 0.20
N THR A 8 -7.99 13.00 1.06
CA THR A 8 -7.44 13.41 2.37
C THR A 8 -7.16 12.21 3.25
N LEU A 9 -8.12 11.27 3.40
CA LEU A 9 -7.92 10.07 4.22
C LEU A 9 -6.76 9.22 3.71
N ARG A 10 -6.64 9.04 2.39
CA ARG A 10 -5.50 8.34 1.77
C ARG A 10 -4.16 9.00 2.10
N THR A 11 -4.08 10.32 1.98
CA THR A 11 -2.85 11.07 2.26
C THR A 11 -2.49 10.97 3.74
N ASN A 12 -3.46 11.12 4.64
CA ASN A 12 -3.23 11.00 6.08
C ASN A 12 -2.73 9.59 6.45
N ALA A 13 -3.38 8.54 5.93
CA ALA A 13 -2.97 7.16 6.15
C ALA A 13 -1.57 6.88 5.58
N PHE A 14 -1.23 7.45 4.41
CA PHE A 14 0.11 7.34 3.85
C PHE A 14 1.17 7.88 4.81
N HIS A 15 0.97 9.07 5.36
CA HIS A 15 1.92 9.67 6.29
C HIS A 15 1.98 8.92 7.63
N ALA A 16 0.83 8.53 8.19
CA ALA A 16 0.77 7.75 9.42
C ALA A 16 1.48 6.38 9.30
N GLN A 17 1.51 5.81 8.09
CA GLN A 17 2.20 4.55 7.79
C GLN A 17 3.63 4.74 7.26
N SER A 18 4.21 5.94 7.40
CA SER A 18 5.55 6.29 6.91
C SER A 18 5.75 5.97 5.41
N GLY A 19 4.70 6.16 4.61
CA GLY A 19 4.70 5.87 3.17
C GLY A 19 4.74 4.39 2.80
N ARG A 20 4.48 3.48 3.75
CA ARG A 20 4.54 2.02 3.54
C ARG A 20 3.15 1.42 3.41
N CYS A 21 3.01 0.45 2.51
CA CYS A 21 1.77 -0.29 2.31
C CYS A 21 1.39 -1.07 3.57
N TYR A 22 0.12 -0.96 4.00
CA TYR A 22 -0.45 -1.68 5.14
C TYR A 22 -0.17 -3.19 5.09
N TYR A 23 -0.39 -3.81 3.93
CA TYR A 23 -0.28 -5.27 3.79
C TYR A 23 1.15 -5.79 3.56
N CYS A 24 1.95 -5.17 2.68
CA CYS A 24 3.26 -5.70 2.31
C CYS A 24 4.46 -4.94 2.90
N CYS A 25 4.24 -3.83 3.62
CA CYS A 25 5.25 -2.89 4.11
C CYS A 25 6.22 -2.34 3.05
N ARG A 26 5.96 -2.51 1.76
CA ARG A 26 6.84 -1.88 0.76
C ARG A 26 6.50 -0.39 0.64
N PRO A 27 7.50 0.45 0.32
CA PRO A 27 7.27 1.86 0.03
C PRO A 27 6.25 2.04 -1.09
N MET A 28 5.54 3.15 -1.02
CA MET A 28 4.56 3.59 -2.00
C MET A 28 4.92 4.98 -2.48
N TRP A 29 4.43 5.35 -3.65
CA TRP A 29 4.43 6.73 -4.10
C TRP A 29 3.03 7.33 -4.02
N LEU A 30 2.94 8.60 -3.66
CA LEU A 30 1.67 9.30 -3.46
C LEU A 30 1.25 10.10 -4.69
N SER A 31 2.22 10.77 -5.34
CA SER A 31 2.01 11.71 -6.44
C SER A 31 2.63 11.23 -7.74
N SER A 32 3.90 10.80 -7.73
CA SER A 32 4.60 10.34 -8.94
C SER A 32 5.47 9.09 -8.72
N PRO A 33 5.64 8.24 -9.74
CA PRO A 33 6.58 7.11 -9.73
C PRO A 33 8.02 7.44 -9.31
N ASP A 34 8.48 8.66 -9.59
CA ASP A 34 9.86 9.08 -9.39
C ASP A 34 10.24 9.14 -7.90
N GLU A 35 9.25 9.28 -7.02
CA GLU A 35 9.42 9.18 -5.56
C GLU A 35 10.08 7.86 -5.12
N LEU A 36 9.97 6.80 -5.93
CA LEU A 36 10.60 5.50 -5.66
C LEU A 36 11.90 5.26 -6.44
N GLY A 37 12.32 6.19 -7.31
CA GLY A 37 13.48 5.98 -8.20
C GLY A 37 13.32 4.80 -9.16
N LEU A 38 12.07 4.38 -9.44
CA LEU A 38 11.75 3.25 -10.28
C LEU A 38 11.21 3.73 -11.64
N ARG A 39 11.48 2.94 -12.69
CA ARG A 39 10.81 3.15 -13.99
C ARG A 39 9.28 3.15 -13.80
N PRO A 40 8.51 4.02 -14.49
CA PRO A 40 7.06 4.14 -14.27
C PRO A 40 6.28 2.81 -14.32
N ARG A 41 6.62 1.92 -15.27
CA ARG A 41 6.01 0.59 -15.38
C ARG A 41 6.25 -0.27 -14.14
N SER A 42 7.44 -0.21 -13.57
CA SER A 42 7.84 -0.95 -12.37
C SER A 42 7.30 -0.33 -11.08
N ALA A 43 7.10 0.99 -11.07
CA ALA A 43 6.56 1.74 -9.93
C ALA A 43 5.03 1.59 -9.81
N ARG A 44 4.30 1.43 -10.92
CA ARG A 44 2.82 1.41 -10.94
C ARG A 44 2.15 0.49 -9.91
N PRO A 45 2.67 -0.72 -9.60
CA PRO A 45 2.12 -1.58 -8.54
C PRO A 45 2.18 -0.96 -7.12
N TYR A 46 3.06 0.02 -6.91
CA TYR A 46 3.31 0.71 -5.63
C TYR A 46 2.58 2.03 -5.46
N GLN A 47 1.69 2.39 -6.40
CA GLN A 47 0.85 3.58 -6.23
C GLN A 47 0.08 3.49 -4.92
N CYS A 48 0.13 4.55 -4.12
CA CYS A 48 -0.67 4.67 -2.92
C CYS A 48 -2.16 4.79 -3.29
N THR A 49 -2.96 3.88 -2.75
CA THR A 49 -4.42 3.84 -2.87
C THR A 49 -5.05 3.89 -1.48
N ALA A 50 -6.29 4.38 -1.41
CA ALA A 50 -7.12 4.22 -0.22
C ALA A 50 -7.66 2.80 -0.22
N GLU A 51 -7.47 2.08 0.88
CA GLU A 51 -8.01 0.75 1.10
C GLU A 51 -8.95 0.79 2.30
N HIS A 52 -10.13 0.22 2.12
CA HIS A 52 -11.12 0.05 3.19
C HIS A 52 -10.87 -1.26 3.94
N LEU A 53 -10.67 -1.21 5.26
CA LEU A 53 -10.47 -2.43 6.06
C LEU A 53 -11.73 -3.30 6.07
N VAL A 54 -12.87 -2.67 6.39
CA VAL A 54 -14.21 -3.19 6.08
C VAL A 54 -14.57 -2.70 4.69
N ALA A 55 -14.78 -3.59 3.74
CA ALA A 55 -15.05 -3.20 2.35
C ALA A 55 -16.36 -2.39 2.26
N GLN A 56 -16.44 -1.48 1.29
CA GLN A 56 -17.65 -0.67 1.09
C GLN A 56 -18.90 -1.51 0.83
N GLN A 57 -18.75 -2.60 0.07
CA GLN A 57 -19.84 -3.55 -0.20
C GLN A 57 -20.36 -4.24 1.07
N ASP A 58 -19.54 -4.32 2.12
CA ASP A 58 -19.88 -4.90 3.41
C ASP A 58 -20.28 -3.81 4.44
N GLY A 59 -20.59 -2.59 3.98
CA GLY A 59 -21.02 -1.46 4.82
C GLY A 59 -19.89 -0.60 5.39
N GLY A 60 -18.65 -0.77 4.92
CA GLY A 60 -17.50 0.01 5.37
C GLY A 60 -17.64 1.51 5.11
N LYS A 61 -17.42 2.32 6.15
CA LYS A 61 -17.53 3.80 6.10
C LYS A 61 -16.23 4.47 5.67
N ASP A 62 -16.35 5.67 5.11
CA ASP A 62 -15.22 6.56 4.77
C ASP A 62 -14.77 7.39 5.98
N VAL A 63 -14.23 6.69 6.98
CA VAL A 63 -13.68 7.26 8.22
C VAL A 63 -12.21 6.90 8.35
N ALA A 64 -11.45 7.71 9.10
CA ALA A 64 -10.01 7.53 9.26
C ALA A 64 -9.66 6.10 9.73
N ASP A 65 -10.42 5.58 10.70
CA ASP A 65 -10.17 4.26 11.29
C ASP A 65 -10.44 3.09 10.32
N ASN A 66 -11.17 3.32 9.24
CA ASN A 66 -11.47 2.29 8.23
C ASN A 66 -10.63 2.45 6.95
N ILE A 67 -9.84 3.52 6.83
CA ILE A 67 -9.01 3.78 5.65
C ILE A 67 -7.55 3.63 5.98
N VAL A 68 -6.90 2.71 5.27
CA VAL A 68 -5.44 2.54 5.29
C VAL A 68 -4.86 2.87 3.92
N ALA A 69 -3.57 3.20 3.88
CA ALA A 69 -2.84 3.33 2.63
C ALA A 69 -2.32 1.95 2.19
N ALA A 70 -2.76 1.47 1.03
CA ALA A 70 -2.29 0.23 0.45
C ALA A 70 -1.75 0.46 -0.96
N CYS A 71 -0.74 -0.32 -1.35
CA CYS A 71 -0.25 -0.26 -2.71
C CYS A 71 -1.29 -0.84 -3.66
N ARG A 72 -1.34 -0.31 -4.89
CA ARG A 72 -2.26 -0.77 -5.93
C ARG A 72 -2.27 -2.28 -6.11
N LEU A 73 -1.10 -2.94 -6.04
CA LEU A 73 -1.01 -4.39 -6.17
C LEU A 73 -1.77 -5.13 -5.06
N CYS A 74 -1.58 -4.72 -3.80
CA CYS A 74 -2.21 -5.40 -2.67
C CYS A 74 -3.71 -5.12 -2.63
N ASN A 75 -4.11 -3.86 -2.84
CA ASN A 75 -5.51 -3.46 -2.90
C ASN A 75 -6.25 -4.24 -4.01
N LEU A 76 -5.77 -4.15 -5.26
CA LEU A 76 -6.37 -4.87 -6.39
C LEU A 76 -6.51 -6.37 -6.12
N ARG A 77 -5.43 -7.02 -5.62
CA ARG A 77 -5.44 -8.47 -5.38
C ARG A 77 -6.41 -8.90 -4.28
N ARG A 78 -6.71 -8.05 -3.30
CA ARG A 78 -7.68 -8.37 -2.26
C ARG A 78 -9.09 -8.49 -2.85
N HIS A 79 -9.40 -7.67 -3.85
CA HIS A 79 -10.73 -7.54 -4.46
C HIS A 79 -10.86 -8.25 -5.83
N LYS A 80 -9.81 -8.90 -6.35
CA LYS A 80 -9.78 -9.40 -7.74
C LYS A 80 -10.64 -10.65 -8.00
N LEU A 81 -10.98 -11.46 -6.99
CA LEU A 81 -11.44 -12.85 -7.24
C LEU A 81 -12.49 -13.42 -6.27
N ILE A 82 -13.08 -12.61 -5.38
CA ILE A 82 -14.03 -13.15 -4.39
C ILE A 82 -15.24 -12.22 -4.29
N THR A 83 -16.45 -12.80 -4.25
CA THR A 83 -17.72 -12.10 -4.01
C THR A 83 -17.67 -11.24 -2.74
N SER A 84 -16.88 -11.66 -1.75
CA SER A 84 -16.51 -10.89 -0.56
C SER A 84 -14.98 -10.86 -0.38
N ALA A 85 -14.42 -9.66 -0.28
CA ALA A 85 -13.01 -9.50 0.03
C ALA A 85 -12.70 -10.16 1.39
N PRO A 86 -11.58 -10.89 1.53
CA PRO A 86 -11.22 -11.47 2.83
C PRO A 86 -11.05 -10.35 3.86
N ALA A 87 -11.35 -10.65 5.12
CA ALA A 87 -11.08 -9.74 6.23
C ALA A 87 -9.63 -9.23 6.16
N ALA A 88 -9.44 -7.93 6.42
CA ALA A 88 -8.15 -7.26 6.22
C ALA A 88 -7.00 -7.98 6.94
N GLU A 89 -7.23 -8.47 8.16
CA GLU A 89 -6.23 -9.20 8.95
C GLU A 89 -5.83 -10.55 8.37
N VAL A 90 -6.81 -11.32 7.86
CA VAL A 90 -6.54 -12.59 7.17
C VAL A 90 -5.72 -12.35 5.91
N TYR A 91 -6.07 -11.30 5.17
CA TYR A 91 -5.32 -10.91 3.99
C TYR A 91 -3.91 -10.42 4.33
N LEU A 92 -3.76 -9.62 5.39
CA LEU A 92 -2.47 -9.16 5.89
C LEU A 92 -1.57 -10.34 6.22
N ALA A 93 -2.04 -11.31 7.01
CA ALA A 93 -1.26 -12.49 7.36
C ALA A 93 -0.80 -13.28 6.11
N LYS A 94 -1.70 -13.46 5.13
CA LYS A 94 -1.39 -14.09 3.83
C LYS A 94 -0.32 -13.33 3.06
N VAL A 95 -0.46 -12.01 2.94
CA VAL A 95 0.50 -11.15 2.22
C VAL A 95 1.86 -11.21 2.89
N ARG A 96 1.93 -11.04 4.21
CA ARG A 96 3.18 -11.07 4.99
C ARG A 96 3.91 -12.40 4.81
N ARG A 97 3.20 -13.52 4.91
CA ARG A 97 3.75 -14.86 4.68
C ARG A 97 4.35 -15.01 3.28
N ARG A 98 3.69 -14.47 2.25
CA ARG A 98 4.19 -14.55 0.87
C ARG A 98 5.34 -13.58 0.60
N VAL A 99 5.33 -12.40 1.22
CA VAL A 99 6.43 -11.43 1.14
C VAL A 99 7.70 -12.01 1.76
N ALA A 100 7.60 -12.63 2.94
CA ALA A 100 8.74 -13.29 3.60
C ALA A 100 9.37 -14.40 2.74
N LYS A 101 8.56 -15.09 1.94
CA LYS A 101 9.03 -16.12 0.98
C LYS A 101 9.51 -15.54 -0.36
N GLY A 102 9.47 -14.22 -0.56
CA GLY A 102 9.76 -13.59 -1.86
C GLY A 102 8.72 -13.87 -2.97
N LYS A 103 7.57 -14.47 -2.64
CA LYS A 103 6.55 -14.98 -3.57
C LYS A 103 5.31 -14.10 -3.70
N TRP A 104 5.41 -12.83 -3.27
CA TRP A 104 4.31 -11.87 -3.38
C TRP A 104 4.46 -10.95 -4.58
N HIS A 105 5.67 -10.46 -4.82
CA HIS A 105 5.93 -9.47 -5.86
C HIS A 105 6.55 -10.10 -7.11
N PRO A 106 6.43 -9.45 -8.28
CA PRO A 106 7.10 -9.93 -9.50
C PRO A 106 8.64 -10.01 -9.31
N PRO A 107 9.33 -10.89 -10.05
CA PRO A 107 10.80 -10.94 -10.06
C PRO A 107 11.43 -9.57 -10.42
N GLY A 108 12.59 -9.25 -9.85
CA GLY A 108 13.28 -7.96 -10.06
C GLY A 108 12.78 -6.78 -9.21
N PHE A 109 11.74 -7.00 -8.41
CA PHE A 109 11.08 -5.97 -7.62
C PHE A 109 11.71 -5.71 -6.23
N LEU A 110 12.53 -6.64 -5.74
CA LEU A 110 13.11 -6.64 -4.38
C LEU A 110 14.43 -5.85 -4.23
N ARG A 111 14.99 -5.27 -5.31
CA ARG A 111 16.29 -4.56 -5.21
C ARG A 111 16.20 -3.10 -4.78
N ALA A 112 15.01 -2.51 -4.78
CA ALA A 112 14.83 -1.12 -4.39
C ALA A 112 14.27 -1.05 -2.96
N VAL A 113 14.98 -0.30 -2.12
CA VAL A 113 14.67 0.02 -0.71
C VAL A 113 15.24 -0.98 0.29
N SER A 114 16.56 -1.13 0.20
CA SER A 114 17.42 -1.18 1.38
C SER A 114 18.19 0.15 1.44
N THR A 115 17.53 1.26 1.77
CA THR A 115 18.26 2.48 2.15
C THR A 115 17.58 3.06 3.37
N SER A 116 18.09 2.68 4.54
CA SER A 116 18.12 3.58 5.67
C SER A 116 18.86 4.85 5.22
N PRO A 117 18.33 6.07 5.44
CA PRO A 117 19.18 7.24 5.39
C PRO A 117 20.07 7.17 6.64
N SER A 118 21.34 6.82 6.47
CA SER A 118 22.34 7.18 7.47
C SER A 118 22.30 8.69 7.59
N LEU A 119 21.79 9.18 8.72
CA LEU A 119 21.91 10.57 9.13
C LEU A 119 23.36 11.00 8.99
N GLY A 120 23.54 12.20 8.45
CA GLY A 120 24.85 12.74 8.10
C GLY A 120 25.79 12.91 9.28
N THR A 121 27.05 13.04 8.94
CA THR A 121 27.99 13.80 9.75
C THR A 121 28.74 14.71 8.80
N ARG A 122 28.33 15.98 8.77
CA ARG A 122 29.19 17.07 8.30
C ARG A 122 30.17 17.36 9.44
N ARG A 123 31.47 17.33 9.15
CA ARG A 123 32.44 18.30 9.64
C ARG A 123 33.45 18.53 8.53
#